data_AF-A0A1C6P3N2-F1
#
_entry.id   AF-A0A1C6P3N2-F1
#
_cell.length_a   1.000
_cell.length_b   1.000
_cell.length_c   1.000
_cell.angle_alpha   90.00
_cell.angle_beta   90.00
_cell.angle_gamma   90.00
#
_symmetry.space_group_name_H-M   'P 1'
#
loop_
_entity.id
_entity.type
_entity.pdbx_description
1 polymer ?
#
loop_
_entity_poly.entity_id
_entity_poly.type
_entity_poly.pdbx_seq_one_letter_code
_entity_poly.pdbx_strand_id
1 'polypeptide(L)'
;MEDRTRRTLLRSAGVAGASAAIGGAAASSASARPKEERFPRTADHPSTYDWTEAELKDRKRVLAAGFTEQEADGWLLLNRGAAIFFELPEQHPSDLPEAVEAIHVLQGKYLARPTYRRYLEAARDEGAEGRAR
;
A
#
# COMPACT_ATOMS: atom_id res chain seq x y z
N MET A 1 -29.56 37.78 -2.31
CA MET A 1 -29.82 36.47 -1.65
C MET A 1 -28.55 36.08 -0.90
N GLU A 2 -28.11 36.97 0.00
CA GLU A 2 -26.75 37.04 0.58
C GLU A 2 -26.81 37.14 2.13
N ASP A 3 -27.86 36.59 2.73
CA ASP A 3 -28.17 36.78 4.16
C ASP A 3 -27.87 35.54 5.04
N ARG A 4 -27.33 34.47 4.45
CA ARG A 4 -26.97 33.24 5.19
C ARG A 4 -25.49 33.16 5.61
N THR A 5 -24.67 34.11 5.18
CA THR A 5 -23.22 34.13 5.44
C THR A 5 -22.83 34.87 6.74
N ARG A 6 -23.78 35.49 7.47
CA ARG A 6 -23.46 36.33 8.65
C ARG A 6 -23.84 35.73 10.01
N ARG A 7 -24.53 34.59 10.09
CA ARG A 7 -25.12 34.09 11.35
C ARG A 7 -24.48 32.85 11.97
N THR A 8 -23.42 32.28 11.40
CA THR A 8 -22.86 31.01 11.93
C THR A 8 -21.44 31.14 12.48
N LEU A 9 -20.80 32.32 12.43
CA LEU A 9 -19.40 32.49 12.82
C LEU A 9 -19.14 33.17 14.17
N LEU A 10 -20.17 33.54 14.96
CA LEU A 10 -19.95 34.28 16.22
C LEU A 10 -20.88 33.86 17.36
N ARG A 11 -20.77 32.62 17.82
CA ARG A 11 -21.10 32.18 19.19
C ARG A 11 -20.11 31.07 19.55
N SER A 12 -19.32 31.11 20.60
CA SER A 12 -19.04 32.11 21.63
C SER A 12 -17.87 31.49 22.40
N ALA A 13 -16.74 32.19 22.43
CA ALA A 13 -15.64 31.85 23.30
C ALA A 13 -15.97 32.28 24.75
N GLY A 14 -15.59 31.45 25.71
CA GLY A 14 -15.17 31.89 27.04
C GLY A 14 -16.20 31.77 28.17
N VAL A 15 -16.04 30.75 29.02
CA VAL A 15 -15.95 30.91 30.49
C VAL A 15 -14.94 29.90 31.02
N ALA A 16 -13.91 30.41 31.69
CA ALA A 16 -12.95 29.66 32.49
C ALA A 16 -13.49 29.48 33.93
N GLY A 17 -13.15 28.38 34.61
CA GLY A 17 -13.37 28.28 36.07
C GLY A 17 -13.47 26.87 36.67
N ALA A 18 -12.31 26.27 36.93
CA ALA A 18 -11.93 25.37 38.03
C ALA A 18 -12.92 24.38 38.71
N SER A 19 -12.48 23.11 38.71
CA SER A 19 -12.45 22.15 39.83
C SER A 19 -13.73 21.45 40.30
N ALA A 20 -13.82 20.15 39.99
CA ALA A 20 -13.99 19.10 41.00
C ALA A 20 -13.73 17.72 40.35
N ALA A 21 -12.78 16.98 40.92
CA ALA A 21 -12.55 15.57 40.63
C ALA A 21 -13.80 14.75 40.97
N ILE A 22 -14.16 13.79 40.11
CA ILE A 22 -14.68 12.47 40.49
C ILE A 22 -14.39 11.53 39.31
N GLY A 23 -13.60 10.49 39.61
CA GLY A 23 -13.92 9.11 39.29
C GLY A 23 -14.09 8.72 37.82
N GLY A 24 -13.11 7.97 37.33
CA GLY A 24 -13.31 7.11 36.16
C GLY A 24 -12.41 7.42 34.99
N ALA A 25 -11.09 7.49 35.23
CA ALA A 25 -10.17 7.08 34.18
C ALA A 25 -10.45 5.59 33.91
N ALA A 26 -11.42 5.32 33.03
CA ALA A 26 -11.39 4.12 32.24
C ALA A 26 -10.11 4.25 31.39
N ALA A 27 -9.00 3.82 31.99
CA ALA A 27 -7.87 3.37 31.22
C ALA A 27 -8.46 2.26 30.35
N SER A 28 -8.84 2.63 29.12
CA SER A 28 -8.81 1.71 28.01
C SER A 28 -7.36 1.24 27.96
N SER A 29 -7.08 0.20 28.75
CA SER A 29 -6.09 -0.78 28.42
C SER A 29 -6.50 -1.28 27.05
N ALA A 30 -6.04 -0.55 26.02
CA ALA A 30 -5.76 -1.12 24.73
C ALA A 30 -4.81 -2.25 25.06
N SER A 31 -5.40 -3.41 25.32
CA SER A 31 -4.72 -4.67 25.41
C SER A 31 -3.96 -4.72 24.09
N ALA A 32 -2.67 -4.44 24.18
CA ALA A 32 -1.73 -4.72 23.14
C ALA A 32 -1.81 -6.24 23.00
N ARG A 33 -2.80 -6.70 22.23
CA ARG A 33 -2.76 -8.03 21.67
C ARG A 33 -1.36 -8.11 21.06
N PRO A 34 -0.59 -9.17 21.37
CA PRO A 34 0.58 -9.46 20.57
C PRO A 34 0.14 -9.30 19.12
N LYS A 35 0.95 -8.65 18.28
CA LYS A 35 0.78 -8.77 16.84
C LYS A 35 0.88 -10.26 16.57
N GLU A 36 -0.23 -10.98 16.64
CA GLU A 36 -0.43 -12.21 15.91
C GLU A 36 -0.07 -11.81 14.51
N GLU A 37 1.11 -12.26 14.08
CA GLU A 37 1.52 -12.22 12.71
C GLU A 37 0.38 -12.89 11.94
N ARG A 38 -0.49 -12.05 11.36
CA ARG A 38 -1.70 -12.49 10.66
C ARG A 38 -1.36 -13.47 9.52
N PHE A 39 -0.10 -13.51 9.15
CA PHE A 39 0.54 -14.50 8.31
C PHE A 39 1.91 -14.78 8.93
N PRO A 40 2.27 -16.04 9.23
CA PRO A 40 3.60 -16.36 9.75
C PRO A 40 4.64 -15.78 8.79
N ARG A 41 5.52 -14.92 9.31
CA ARG A 41 6.61 -14.35 8.52
C ARG A 41 7.61 -15.47 8.28
N THR A 42 7.44 -16.26 7.23
CA THR A 42 8.47 -17.21 6.80
C THR A 42 9.64 -16.39 6.27
N ALA A 43 10.58 -16.09 7.17
CA ALA A 43 11.83 -15.41 6.86
C ALA A 43 12.75 -16.26 5.95
N ASP A 44 12.43 -17.55 5.79
CA ASP A 44 13.07 -18.47 4.87
C ASP A 44 12.01 -19.06 3.92
N HIS A 45 11.53 -18.28 2.96
CA HIS A 45 10.91 -18.89 1.78
C HIS A 45 11.97 -18.91 0.67
N PRO A 46 12.72 -20.01 0.48
CA PRO A 46 13.32 -20.22 -0.83
C PRO A 46 12.18 -20.07 -1.84
N SER A 47 12.37 -19.30 -2.91
CA SER A 47 11.33 -19.15 -3.93
C SER A 47 11.14 -20.52 -4.60
N THR A 48 10.32 -21.37 -3.99
CA THR A 48 9.98 -22.74 -4.41
C THR A 48 9.08 -22.75 -5.64
N TYR A 49 8.96 -21.61 -6.31
CA TYR A 49 8.14 -21.41 -7.48
C TYR A 49 8.97 -21.65 -8.74
N ASP A 50 8.35 -22.27 -9.72
CA ASP A 50 8.89 -22.55 -11.06
C ASP A 50 8.84 -21.30 -11.95
N TRP A 51 9.61 -20.28 -11.59
CA TRP A 51 9.65 -19.04 -12.35
C TRP A 51 10.22 -19.24 -13.76
N THR A 52 9.53 -18.71 -14.75
CA THR A 52 10.03 -18.60 -16.11
C THR A 52 11.18 -17.59 -16.18
N GLU A 53 11.98 -17.64 -17.25
CA GLU A 53 13.06 -16.67 -17.46
C GLU A 53 12.54 -15.22 -17.53
N ALA A 54 11.36 -15.02 -18.12
CA ALA A 54 10.72 -13.71 -18.20
C ALA A 54 10.34 -13.17 -16.82
N GLU A 55 9.77 -14.03 -15.96
CA GLU A 55 9.42 -13.67 -14.58
C GLU A 55 10.65 -13.41 -13.73
N LEU A 56 11.72 -14.20 -13.90
CA LEU A 56 12.99 -13.95 -13.21
C LEU A 56 13.61 -12.60 -13.62
N LYS A 57 13.46 -12.20 -14.89
CA LYS A 57 13.86 -10.86 -15.35
C LYS A 57 13.03 -9.78 -14.68
N ASP A 58 11.71 -9.96 -14.56
CA ASP A 58 10.85 -8.99 -13.89
C ASP A 58 11.13 -8.91 -12.38
N ARG A 59 11.35 -10.07 -11.74
CA ARG A 59 11.76 -10.18 -10.33
C ARG A 59 13.03 -9.38 -10.07
N LYS A 60 14.04 -9.52 -10.93
CA LYS A 60 15.30 -8.75 -10.84
C LYS A 60 15.04 -7.25 -10.93
N ARG A 61 14.12 -6.80 -11.79
CA ARG A 61 13.79 -5.37 -11.94
C ARG A 61 13.12 -4.82 -10.69
N VAL A 62 12.13 -5.52 -10.13
CA VAL A 62 11.43 -5.03 -8.94
C VAL A 62 12.29 -5.10 -7.68
N LEU A 63 13.16 -6.10 -7.57
CA LEU A 63 14.20 -6.16 -6.53
C LEU A 63 15.18 -5.00 -6.65
N ALA A 64 15.68 -4.73 -7.87
CA ALA A 64 16.50 -3.55 -8.11
C ALA A 64 15.73 -2.28 -7.74
N ALA A 65 14.42 -2.27 -7.95
CA ALA A 65 13.52 -1.17 -7.57
C ALA A 65 13.22 -1.06 -6.07
N GLY A 66 13.90 -1.84 -5.22
CA GLY A 66 13.80 -1.76 -3.77
C GLY A 66 12.71 -2.64 -3.15
N PHE A 67 12.08 -3.54 -3.93
CA PHE A 67 11.18 -4.53 -3.35
C PHE A 67 11.99 -5.50 -2.48
N THR A 68 11.40 -5.93 -1.37
CA THR A 68 11.89 -7.12 -0.66
C THR A 68 11.64 -8.38 -1.49
N GLU A 69 12.30 -9.49 -1.18
CA GLU A 69 12.09 -10.76 -1.90
C GLU A 69 10.62 -11.22 -1.87
N GLN A 70 9.96 -11.06 -0.72
CA GLN A 70 8.55 -11.40 -0.55
C GLN A 70 7.64 -10.48 -1.38
N GLU A 71 7.98 -9.20 -1.49
CA GLU A 71 7.24 -8.26 -2.33
C GLU A 71 7.43 -8.58 -3.82
N ALA A 72 8.66 -8.95 -4.22
CA ALA A 72 8.97 -9.34 -5.59
C ALA A 72 8.23 -10.62 -5.99
N ASP A 73 8.23 -11.63 -5.12
CA ASP A 73 7.49 -12.88 -5.36
C ASP A 73 5.98 -12.62 -5.41
N GLY A 74 5.45 -11.78 -4.51
CA GLY A 74 4.04 -11.37 -4.52
C GLY A 74 3.66 -10.60 -5.79
N TRP A 75 4.54 -9.74 -6.29
CA TRP A 75 4.36 -9.03 -7.56
C TRP A 75 4.28 -9.98 -8.75
N LEU A 76 5.19 -10.96 -8.81
CA LEU A 76 5.18 -12.01 -9.84
C LEU A 76 3.90 -12.84 -9.78
N LEU A 77 3.48 -13.30 -8.60
CA LEU A 77 2.25 -14.07 -8.42
C LEU A 77 1.01 -13.30 -8.86
N LEU A 78 0.94 -12.00 -8.55
CA LEU A 78 -0.16 -11.15 -8.98
C LEU A 78 -0.24 -11.07 -10.50
N ASN A 79 0.90 -10.83 -11.17
CA ASN A 79 0.94 -10.73 -12.63
C ASN A 79 0.67 -12.07 -13.33
N ARG A 80 1.21 -13.17 -12.79
CA ARG A 80 0.93 -14.53 -13.28
C ARG A 80 -0.56 -14.86 -13.14
N GLY A 81 -1.15 -14.57 -11.98
CA GLY A 81 -2.58 -14.78 -11.73
C GLY A 81 -3.46 -13.95 -12.67
N ALA A 82 -3.09 -12.68 -12.91
CA ALA A 82 -3.77 -11.81 -13.87
C ALA A 82 -3.71 -12.37 -15.30
N ALA A 83 -2.53 -12.80 -15.75
CA ALA A 83 -2.36 -13.39 -17.08
C ALA A 83 -3.23 -14.63 -17.28
N ILE A 84 -3.22 -15.55 -16.30
CA ILE A 84 -4.07 -16.75 -16.31
C ILE A 84 -5.55 -16.36 -16.36
N PHE A 85 -5.98 -15.39 -15.55
CA PHE A 85 -7.39 -14.97 -15.50
C PHE A 85 -7.88 -14.49 -16.87
N PHE A 86 -7.09 -13.69 -17.59
CA PHE A 86 -7.46 -13.18 -18.92
C PHE A 86 -7.44 -14.25 -20.03
N GLU A 87 -6.87 -15.43 -19.79
CA GLU A 87 -6.94 -16.59 -20.69
C GLU A 87 -8.17 -17.47 -20.43
N LEU A 88 -8.86 -17.28 -19.30
CA LEU A 88 -10.07 -18.04 -18.99
C LEU A 88 -11.24 -17.62 -19.90
N PRO A 89 -12.15 -18.55 -20.23
CA PRO A 89 -13.39 -18.19 -20.92
C PRO A 89 -14.20 -17.15 -20.14
N GLU A 90 -14.67 -16.13 -20.84
CA GLU A 90 -15.54 -15.09 -20.27
C GLU A 90 -16.83 -15.73 -19.72
N GLN A 91 -17.13 -15.48 -18.45
CA GLN A 91 -18.36 -15.97 -17.80
C GLN A 91 -19.46 -14.90 -17.83
N HIS A 92 -19.10 -13.63 -17.60
CA HIS A 92 -20.01 -12.51 -17.66
C HIS A 92 -19.32 -11.24 -18.21
N PRO A 93 -20.01 -10.39 -19.00
CA PRO A 93 -19.42 -9.18 -19.60
C PRO A 93 -18.89 -8.13 -18.60
N SER A 94 -19.34 -8.16 -17.34
CA SER A 94 -18.83 -7.27 -16.30
C SER A 94 -17.54 -7.78 -15.64
N ASP A 95 -17.18 -9.04 -15.82
CA ASP A 95 -16.03 -9.63 -15.13
C ASP A 95 -14.72 -9.00 -15.59
N LEU A 96 -14.61 -8.69 -16.89
CA LEU A 96 -13.39 -8.11 -17.47
C LEU A 96 -13.06 -6.73 -16.86
N PRO A 97 -13.95 -5.72 -16.88
CA PRO A 97 -13.66 -4.43 -16.27
C PRO A 97 -13.45 -4.53 -14.75
N GLU A 98 -14.20 -5.38 -14.05
CA GLU A 98 -14.03 -5.61 -12.60
C GLU A 98 -12.66 -6.21 -12.26
N ALA A 99 -12.21 -7.21 -13.02
CA ALA A 99 -10.92 -7.83 -12.84
C ALA A 99 -9.77 -6.86 -13.15
N VAL A 100 -9.87 -6.09 -14.22
CA VAL A 100 -8.89 -5.05 -14.57
C VAL A 100 -8.76 -4.03 -13.44
N GLU A 101 -9.88 -3.55 -12.90
CA GLU A 101 -9.86 -2.63 -11.75
C GLU A 101 -9.20 -3.25 -10.53
N ALA A 102 -9.58 -4.48 -10.16
CA ALA A 102 -9.03 -5.18 -9.00
C ALA A 102 -7.51 -5.40 -9.13
N ILE A 103 -7.04 -5.85 -10.31
CA ILE A 103 -5.62 -6.07 -10.60
C ILE A 103 -4.86 -4.75 -10.50
N HIS A 104 -5.35 -3.67 -11.11
CA HIS A 104 -4.71 -2.36 -11.04
C HIS A 104 -4.66 -1.80 -9.62
N VAL A 105 -5.72 -1.99 -8.82
CA VAL A 105 -5.71 -1.59 -7.40
C VAL A 105 -4.58 -2.28 -6.66
N LEU A 106 -4.43 -3.61 -6.82
CA LEU A 106 -3.37 -4.38 -6.17
C LEU A 106 -1.98 -3.97 -6.66
N GLN A 107 -1.77 -3.86 -7.98
CA GLN A 107 -0.51 -3.39 -8.55
C GLN A 107 -0.14 -1.99 -8.04
N GLY A 108 -1.13 -1.09 -7.97
CA GLY A 108 -0.97 0.25 -7.41
C GLY A 108 -0.50 0.25 -5.95
N LYS A 109 -0.90 -0.74 -5.14
CA LYS A 109 -0.40 -0.86 -3.75
C LYS A 109 1.08 -1.24 -3.70
N TYR A 110 1.55 -2.08 -4.62
CA TYR A 110 2.98 -2.42 -4.72
C TYR A 110 3.79 -1.21 -5.21
N LEU A 111 3.32 -0.52 -6.24
CA LEU A 111 4.02 0.65 -6.81
C LEU A 111 3.98 1.89 -5.88
N ALA A 112 2.98 2.01 -5.01
CA ALA A 112 2.90 3.11 -4.05
C ALA A 112 3.84 2.95 -2.86
N ARG A 113 4.56 1.83 -2.73
CA ARG A 113 5.45 1.58 -1.59
C ARG A 113 6.60 2.59 -1.53
N PRO A 114 6.97 3.09 -0.35
CA PRO A 114 8.07 4.04 -0.19
C PRO A 114 9.41 3.53 -0.73
N THR A 115 9.64 2.22 -0.68
CA THR A 115 10.83 1.57 -1.25
C THR A 115 10.97 1.84 -2.74
N TYR A 116 9.88 1.74 -3.50
CA TYR A 116 9.86 2.04 -4.93
C TYR A 116 10.12 3.53 -5.22
N ARG A 117 9.53 4.43 -4.44
CA ARG A 117 9.79 5.87 -4.58
C ARG A 117 11.24 6.24 -4.29
N ARG A 118 11.81 5.70 -3.21
CA ARG A 118 13.21 5.92 -2.85
C ARG A 118 14.17 5.39 -3.92
N TYR A 119 13.83 4.28 -4.57
CA TYR A 119 14.61 3.79 -5.71
C TYR A 119 14.54 4.73 -6.92
N LEU A 120 13.36 5.22 -7.29
CA LEU A 120 13.22 6.15 -8.41
C LEU A 120 13.98 7.47 -8.16
N GLU A 121 14.00 7.93 -6.91
CA GLU A 121 14.79 9.08 -6.48
C GLU A 121 16.29 8.78 -6.63
N ALA A 122 16.80 7.67 -6.10
CA ALA A 122 18.21 7.26 -6.22
C ALA A 122 18.65 7.08 -7.68
N ALA A 123 17.85 6.40 -8.51
CA ALA A 123 18.15 6.17 -9.92
C ALA A 123 18.13 7.47 -10.74
N ARG A 124 17.29 8.45 -10.35
CA ARG A 124 17.26 9.78 -10.96
C ARG A 124 18.52 10.58 -10.62
N ASP A 125 19.00 10.48 -9.39
CA ASP A 125 20.21 11.16 -8.92
C ASP A 125 21.47 10.59 -9.59
N GLU A 126 21.60 9.26 -9.70
CA GLU A 126 22.69 8.60 -10.44
C GLU A 126 22.72 9.01 -11.93
N GLY A 127 21.55 9.09 -12.57
CA GLY A 127 21.42 9.55 -13.95
C GLY A 127 21.64 11.06 -14.15
N ALA A 128 21.63 11.85 -13.08
CA ALA A 128 21.99 13.27 -13.11
C ALA A 128 23.50 13.45 -12.96
N GLU A 129 24.15 12.68 -12.07
CA GLU A 129 25.60 12.68 -11.89
C GLU A 129 26.36 12.18 -13.14
N GLY A 130 25.82 11.18 -13.84
CA GLY A 130 26.39 10.70 -15.10
C GLY A 130 26.29 11.68 -16.28
N ARG A 131 25.43 12.70 -16.19
CA ARG A 131 25.29 13.77 -17.20
C ARG A 131 26.09 15.03 -16.88
N ALA A 132 26.64 15.13 -15.68
CA ALA A 132 27.46 16.25 -15.23
C ALA A 132 28.98 16.01 -15.39
N ARG A 133 29.38 14.84 -15.92
CA ARG A 133 30.75 14.50 -16.34
C ARG A 133 30.86 14.53 -17.85
#